data_AF-A0A7R9XWK1-F1
#
_entry.id   AF-A0A7R9XWK1-F1
#
_cell.length_a   1.000
_cell.length_b   1.000
_cell.length_c   1.000
_cell.angle_alpha   90.00
_cell.angle_beta   90.00
_cell.angle_gamma   90.00
#
_symmetry.space_group_name_H-M   'P 1'
#
loop_
_entity.id
_entity.type
_entity.pdbx_description
1 polymer ?
#
loop_
_entity_poly.entity_id
_entity_poly.type
_entity_poly.pdbx_seq_one_letter_code
_entity_poly.pdbx_strand_id
1 'polypeptide(L)'
;RDHDARRRTRVARADRPPRLWMPFQVGGTKKGALPVVTEKRPRGKVVTVIRNIKGDKDELTKLLKTALGTGGHEIAHDTIEVQGDHAAKIQGLLLKHQASTGVATMKGVAGLNPKPRKPSNASATKSSEDETTRREARTTSQETLAAQKQRRAESRQRAIKEAIDAKVESTRHFHAFAAMMKRWRYWDHDYVRLHELHHRHLEELDEAARSGRARGVASVMDADADADADGGGVRRSEVLDDVATRALAGTSAPRDQTAALRALGMIAEPSPFRQSREE
;
A
#
# COMPACT_ATOMS: atom_id res chain seq x y z
N ARG A 1 -13.24 60.81 -0.12
CA ARG A 1 -12.04 61.44 0.46
C ARG A 1 -12.05 60.95 1.91
N ASP A 2 -11.33 59.90 2.29
CA ASP A 2 -9.90 59.71 2.08
C ASP A 2 -9.49 58.29 1.68
N HIS A 3 -8.48 58.30 0.82
CA HIS A 3 -7.66 57.17 0.43
C HIS A 3 -6.62 56.90 1.53
N ASP A 4 -6.17 55.65 1.55
CA ASP A 4 -4.82 55.22 1.92
C ASP A 4 -4.53 54.80 3.37
N ALA A 5 -3.57 53.88 3.46
CA ALA A 5 -2.94 53.31 4.64
C ALA A 5 -3.68 52.15 5.36
N ARG A 6 -3.45 50.93 4.85
CA ARG A 6 -2.76 49.88 5.63
C ARG A 6 -2.33 48.71 4.72
N ARG A 7 -1.20 48.93 4.04
CA ARG A 7 -0.28 47.85 3.63
C ARG A 7 0.15 47.09 4.89
N ARG A 8 -0.23 45.82 5.02
CA ARG A 8 0.43 44.87 5.93
C ARG A 8 0.91 43.65 5.13
N THR A 9 2.18 43.73 4.77
CA THR A 9 3.18 42.66 4.83
C THR A 9 2.82 41.32 4.20
N ARG A 10 3.26 41.17 2.94
CA ARG A 10 3.86 39.94 2.44
C ARG A 10 4.94 39.48 3.43
N VAL A 11 4.79 38.29 3.98
CA VAL A 11 5.94 37.50 4.44
C VAL A 11 5.96 36.24 3.61
N ALA A 12 6.88 36.23 2.66
CA ALA A 12 7.28 35.04 1.93
C ALA A 12 7.84 34.02 2.91
N ARG A 13 7.18 32.86 3.05
CA ARG A 13 7.89 31.64 3.43
C ARG A 13 8.40 30.99 2.16
N ALA A 14 9.54 31.50 1.70
CA ALA A 14 10.48 30.74 0.90
C ALA A 14 11.08 29.61 1.77
N ASP A 15 11.63 28.58 1.14
CA ASP A 15 12.27 27.39 1.73
C ASP A 15 11.39 26.17 2.00
N ARG A 16 10.56 25.81 1.00
CA ARG A 16 10.55 24.42 0.55
C ARG A 16 11.33 24.35 -0.76
N PRO A 17 12.20 23.34 -0.96
CA PRO A 17 12.72 23.08 -2.30
C PRO A 17 11.50 22.88 -3.21
N PRO A 18 11.42 23.56 -4.38
CA PRO A 18 10.31 23.36 -5.28
C PRO A 18 10.31 21.88 -5.63
N ARG A 19 9.25 21.16 -5.22
CA ARG A 19 8.86 19.96 -5.93
C ARG A 19 8.78 20.45 -7.37
N LEU A 20 9.65 19.95 -8.25
CA LEU A 20 9.64 20.26 -9.67
C LEU A 20 8.19 20.10 -10.13
N TRP A 21 7.48 21.22 -10.19
CA TRP A 21 6.10 21.28 -10.59
C TRP A 21 6.15 20.85 -12.04
N MET A 22 5.66 19.65 -12.31
CA MET A 22 5.44 19.19 -13.67
C MET A 22 4.07 19.78 -14.02
N PRO A 23 4.01 20.94 -14.68
CA PRO A 23 2.73 21.57 -14.95
C PRO A 23 1.85 20.66 -15.79
N PHE A 24 2.43 20.01 -16.79
CA PHE A 24 1.78 18.98 -17.58
C PHE A 24 2.77 17.91 -18.02
N GLN A 25 2.23 16.75 -18.37
CA GLN A 25 2.98 15.62 -18.93
C GLN A 25 2.18 15.00 -20.09
N VAL A 26 2.86 14.76 -21.20
CA VAL A 26 2.30 14.10 -22.39
C VAL A 26 2.82 12.68 -22.46
N GLY A 27 1.91 11.70 -22.34
CA GLY A 27 2.23 10.27 -22.38
C GLY A 27 2.34 9.73 -23.80
N GLY A 28 3.46 9.09 -24.13
CA GLY A 28 3.64 8.36 -25.37
C GLY A 28 2.55 7.30 -25.60
N THR A 29 2.30 6.99 -26.87
CA THR A 29 1.42 5.88 -27.26
C THR A 29 2.02 4.53 -26.85
N LYS A 30 1.23 3.44 -26.89
CA LYS A 30 1.71 2.08 -26.60
C LYS A 30 2.93 1.66 -27.46
N LYS A 31 3.05 2.21 -28.67
CA LYS A 31 4.18 1.98 -29.60
C LYS A 31 5.37 2.93 -29.38
N GLY A 32 5.30 3.82 -28.39
CA GLY A 32 6.32 4.83 -28.12
C GLY A 32 6.33 6.02 -29.06
N ALA A 33 5.33 6.18 -29.94
CA ALA A 33 5.18 7.39 -30.75
C ALA A 33 4.50 8.51 -29.94
N LEU A 34 4.72 9.77 -30.32
CA LEU A 34 4.07 10.91 -29.70
C LEU A 34 2.55 10.88 -29.98
N PRO A 35 1.68 11.14 -28.99
CA PRO A 35 0.22 11.00 -29.12
C PRO A 35 -0.41 12.20 -29.86
N VAL A 36 0.16 12.60 -31.00
CA VAL A 36 -0.31 13.71 -31.84
C VAL A 36 -0.80 13.14 -33.16
N VAL A 37 -2.10 13.26 -33.42
CA VAL A 37 -2.76 12.69 -34.60
C VAL A 37 -3.54 13.78 -35.33
N THR A 38 -3.41 13.86 -36.65
CA THR A 38 -4.27 14.70 -37.48
C THR A 38 -5.54 13.95 -37.85
N GLU A 39 -6.69 14.54 -37.55
CA GLU A 39 -8.00 14.02 -37.89
C GLU A 39 -8.66 14.91 -38.95
N LYS A 40 -9.16 14.29 -40.02
CA LYS A 40 -9.96 14.96 -41.04
C LYS A 40 -11.43 14.86 -40.63
N ARG A 41 -12.04 16.00 -40.33
CA ARG A 41 -13.46 16.13 -39.97
C ARG A 41 -14.32 16.39 -41.22
N PRO A 42 -15.65 16.19 -41.11
CA PRO A 42 -16.57 16.51 -42.19
C PRO A 42 -16.36 17.94 -42.70
N ARG A 43 -16.57 18.17 -43.99
CA ARG A 43 -16.36 19.47 -44.68
C ARG A 43 -14.88 19.89 -44.82
N GLY A 44 -13.96 18.93 -44.84
CA GLY A 44 -12.53 19.18 -45.14
C GLY A 44 -11.77 19.91 -44.03
N LYS A 45 -12.37 20.06 -42.84
CA LYS A 45 -11.69 20.66 -41.69
C LYS A 45 -10.65 19.68 -41.16
N VAL A 46 -9.41 20.14 -41.04
CA VAL A 46 -8.32 19.37 -40.43
C VAL A 46 -8.13 19.85 -39.00
N VAL A 47 -8.06 18.92 -38.05
CA VAL A 47 -7.85 19.18 -36.63
C VAL A 47 -6.72 18.28 -36.16
N THR A 48 -5.80 18.82 -35.36
CA THR A 48 -4.76 18.04 -34.70
C THR A 48 -5.18 17.72 -33.27
N VAL A 49 -5.26 16.43 -32.95
CA VAL A 49 -5.66 15.92 -31.63
C VAL A 49 -4.39 15.50 -30.86
N ILE A 50 -4.22 16.02 -29.65
CA ILE A 50 -3.18 15.63 -28.70
C ILE A 50 -3.83 14.80 -27.58
N ARG A 51 -3.39 13.56 -27.40
CA ARG A 51 -3.94 12.63 -26.40
C ARG A 51 -2.96 12.37 -25.26
N ASN A 52 -3.42 11.70 -24.20
CA ASN A 52 -2.63 11.27 -23.04
C ASN A 52 -1.98 12.43 -22.28
N ILE A 53 -2.69 13.53 -22.10
CA ILE A 53 -2.21 14.68 -21.33
C ILE A 53 -2.58 14.48 -19.86
N LYS A 54 -1.60 14.66 -18.97
CA LYS A 54 -1.79 14.64 -17.51
C LYS A 54 -1.33 15.96 -16.92
N GLY A 55 -2.02 16.44 -15.89
CA GLY A 55 -1.71 17.71 -15.24
C GLY A 55 -2.51 18.88 -15.81
N ASP A 56 -1.95 20.08 -15.70
CA ASP A 56 -2.54 21.36 -16.07
C ASP A 56 -2.53 21.59 -17.59
N LYS A 57 -3.73 21.54 -18.18
CA LYS A 57 -3.95 21.73 -19.61
C LYS A 57 -3.90 23.20 -20.02
N ASP A 58 -4.15 24.12 -19.10
CA ASP A 58 -4.13 25.55 -19.39
C ASP A 58 -2.71 26.00 -19.68
N GLU A 59 -1.73 25.45 -18.97
CA GLU A 59 -0.32 25.69 -19.24
C GLU A 59 0.11 25.17 -20.62
N LEU A 60 -0.31 23.95 -20.99
CA LEU A 60 -0.07 23.41 -22.33
C LEU A 60 -0.74 24.27 -23.41
N THR A 61 -1.94 24.76 -23.17
CA THR A 61 -2.69 25.61 -24.10
C THR A 61 -2.04 26.99 -24.27
N LYS A 62 -1.53 27.60 -23.18
CA LYS A 62 -0.76 28.85 -23.24
C LYS A 62 0.50 28.68 -24.09
N LEU A 63 1.21 27.56 -23.90
CA LEU A 63 2.41 27.24 -24.67
C LEU A 63 2.12 26.99 -26.16
N LEU A 64 0.99 26.34 -26.47
CA LEU A 64 0.56 26.18 -27.87
C LEU A 64 0.20 27.54 -28.49
N LYS A 65 -0.48 28.40 -27.74
CA LYS A 65 -0.84 29.75 -28.19
C LYS A 65 0.39 30.62 -28.44
N THR A 66 1.41 30.56 -27.59
CA THR A 66 2.65 31.35 -27.79
C THR A 66 3.47 30.86 -28.98
N ALA A 67 3.53 29.55 -29.21
CA ALA A 67 4.38 28.98 -30.27
C ALA A 67 3.71 28.89 -31.65
N LEU A 68 2.40 28.62 -31.69
CA LEU A 68 1.66 28.36 -32.92
C LEU A 68 0.65 29.46 -33.26
N GLY A 69 0.36 30.36 -32.32
CA GLY A 69 -0.71 31.35 -32.46
C GLY A 69 -2.12 30.75 -32.43
N THR A 70 -2.24 29.44 -32.26
CA THR A 70 -3.50 28.69 -32.24
C THR A 70 -3.78 28.24 -30.82
N GLY A 71 -5.00 28.49 -30.35
CA GLY A 71 -5.50 27.94 -29.09
C GLY A 71 -5.81 26.45 -29.22
N GLY A 72 -5.71 25.73 -28.11
CA GLY A 72 -6.24 24.37 -27.97
C GLY A 72 -7.62 24.40 -27.29
N HIS A 73 -8.51 23.51 -27.70
CA HIS A 73 -9.78 23.25 -27.05
C HIS A 73 -9.74 21.90 -26.35
N GLU A 74 -10.17 21.84 -25.09
CA GLU A 74 -10.29 20.59 -24.35
C GLU A 74 -11.58 19.87 -24.74
N ILE A 75 -11.47 18.70 -25.37
CA ILE A 75 -12.64 17.87 -25.72
C ILE A 75 -12.91 16.82 -24.64
N ALA A 76 -11.86 16.33 -23.97
CA ALA A 76 -11.98 15.28 -22.98
C ALA A 76 -10.94 15.40 -21.87
N HIS A 77 -11.09 14.56 -20.84
CA HIS A 77 -10.24 14.55 -19.64
C HIS A 77 -8.73 14.41 -19.91
N ASP A 78 -8.30 13.83 -21.03
CA ASP A 78 -6.87 13.69 -21.37
C ASP A 78 -6.55 14.16 -22.80
N THR A 79 -7.44 14.94 -23.44
CA THR A 79 -7.34 15.26 -24.87
C THR A 79 -7.57 16.74 -25.17
N ILE A 80 -6.66 17.33 -25.95
CA ILE A 80 -6.76 18.69 -26.49
C ILE A 80 -6.80 18.61 -28.01
N GLU A 81 -7.74 19.33 -28.63
CA GLU A 81 -7.79 19.53 -30.06
C GLU A 81 -7.29 20.92 -30.44
N VAL A 82 -6.53 20.98 -31.52
CA VAL A 82 -6.00 22.22 -32.10
C VAL A 82 -6.48 22.29 -33.54
N GLN A 83 -7.07 23.41 -33.93
CA GLN A 83 -7.54 23.60 -35.31
C GLN A 83 -6.34 23.69 -36.27
N GLY A 84 -6.42 22.97 -37.40
CA GLY A 84 -5.39 22.96 -38.44
C GLY A 84 -4.47 21.74 -38.40
N ASP A 85 -3.61 21.64 -39.42
CA ASP A 85 -2.53 20.65 -39.46
C ASP A 85 -1.26 21.23 -38.83
N HIS A 86 -1.03 20.87 -37.57
CA HIS A 86 0.12 21.32 -36.80
C HIS A 86 0.90 20.18 -36.16
N ALA A 87 0.71 18.93 -36.62
CA ALA A 87 1.31 17.77 -35.96
C ALA A 87 2.84 17.86 -35.87
N ALA A 88 3.53 18.17 -36.97
CA ALA A 88 4.99 18.29 -36.99
C ALA A 88 5.50 19.43 -36.09
N LYS A 89 4.78 20.56 -36.09
CA LYS A 89 5.15 21.74 -35.27
C LYS A 89 4.95 21.46 -33.78
N ILE A 90 3.85 20.82 -33.40
CA ILE A 90 3.56 20.41 -32.02
C ILE A 90 4.59 19.38 -31.54
N GLN A 91 4.94 18.39 -32.36
CA GLN A 91 6.00 17.43 -32.05
C GLN A 91 7.34 18.12 -31.78
N GLY A 92 7.75 19.04 -32.67
CA GLY A 92 8.99 19.80 -32.50
C GLY A 92 8.97 20.72 -31.27
N LEU A 93 7.82 21.32 -30.96
CA LEU A 93 7.65 22.16 -29.78
C LEU A 93 7.81 21.35 -28.50
N LEU A 94 7.13 20.21 -28.38
CA LEU A 94 7.20 19.36 -27.19
C LEU A 94 8.64 18.86 -26.93
N LEU A 95 9.38 18.52 -27.98
CA LEU A 95 10.80 18.16 -27.90
C LEU A 95 11.66 19.35 -27.43
N LYS A 96 11.46 20.55 -28.00
CA LYS A 96 12.19 21.76 -27.60
C LYS A 96 11.90 22.15 -26.16
N HIS A 97 10.64 22.08 -25.73
CA HIS A 97 10.24 22.39 -24.36
C HIS A 97 10.87 21.42 -23.37
N GLN A 98 10.92 20.12 -23.69
CA GLN A 98 11.62 19.16 -22.85
C GLN A 98 13.12 19.45 -22.74
N ALA A 99 13.78 19.81 -23.85
CA ALA A 99 15.19 20.20 -23.85
C ALA A 99 15.45 21.47 -23.02
N SER A 100 14.53 22.45 -23.09
CA SER A 100 14.67 23.73 -22.39
C SER A 100 14.38 23.64 -20.88
N THR A 101 13.39 22.85 -20.47
CA THR A 101 12.99 22.75 -19.06
C THR A 101 13.81 21.70 -18.31
N GLY A 102 14.44 20.73 -18.99
CA GLY A 102 15.16 19.62 -18.36
C GLY A 102 14.27 18.66 -17.55
N VAL A 103 12.96 18.93 -17.52
CA VAL A 103 11.93 18.13 -16.86
C VAL A 103 11.33 17.17 -17.89
N ALA A 104 11.08 15.92 -17.48
CA ALA A 104 10.49 14.88 -18.33
C ALA A 104 9.00 15.15 -18.62
N THR A 105 8.73 16.18 -19.42
CA THR A 105 7.39 16.56 -19.90
C THR A 105 6.80 15.49 -20.81
N MET A 106 7.62 14.62 -21.41
CA MET A 106 7.16 13.46 -22.16
C MET A 106 7.59 12.15 -21.50
N LYS A 107 6.64 11.22 -21.33
CA LYS A 107 6.88 9.90 -20.73
C LYS A 107 6.54 8.79 -21.72
N GLY A 108 7.48 7.88 -21.97
CA GLY A 108 7.23 6.69 -22.79
C GLY A 108 7.32 6.93 -24.30
N VAL A 109 7.86 8.07 -24.75
CA VAL A 109 8.19 8.29 -26.17
C VAL A 109 9.54 7.64 -26.47
N ALA A 110 9.59 6.78 -27.48
CA ALA A 110 10.79 6.08 -27.91
C ALA A 110 11.86 7.08 -28.36
N GLY A 111 13.08 6.96 -27.83
CA GLY A 111 14.23 7.81 -28.19
C GLY A 111 14.57 8.93 -27.19
N LEU A 112 13.69 9.26 -26.24
CA LEU A 112 13.95 10.32 -25.24
C LEU A 112 14.69 9.86 -23.99
N ASN A 113 14.62 8.57 -23.67
CA ASN A 113 15.57 7.92 -22.77
C ASN A 113 16.37 6.95 -23.63
N PRO A 114 17.62 7.28 -24.03
CA PRO A 114 18.47 6.26 -24.62
C PRO A 114 18.61 5.15 -23.58
N LYS A 115 18.00 4.00 -23.84
CA LYS A 115 18.38 2.76 -23.17
C LYS A 115 19.90 2.67 -23.36
N PRO A 116 20.72 2.55 -22.30
CA PRO A 116 22.16 2.50 -22.47
C PRO A 116 22.45 1.37 -23.46
N ARG A 117 22.95 1.76 -24.65
CA ARG A 117 23.42 0.80 -25.64
C ARG A 117 24.55 0.07 -24.95
N LYS A 118 24.38 -1.24 -24.72
CA LYS A 118 25.48 -2.09 -24.27
C LYS A 118 26.65 -1.83 -25.21
N PRO A 119 27.85 -1.48 -24.71
CA PRO A 119 29.00 -1.32 -25.58
C PRO A 119 29.22 -2.63 -26.34
N SER A 120 29.30 -2.52 -27.66
CA SER A 120 29.64 -3.62 -28.55
C SER A 120 31.01 -4.16 -28.15
N ASN A 121 31.10 -5.48 -27.98
CA ASN A 121 32.34 -6.19 -27.70
C ASN A 121 33.33 -5.98 -28.85
N ALA A 122 34.19 -4.98 -28.71
CA ALA A 122 35.44 -4.89 -29.44
C ALA A 122 36.52 -4.60 -28.38
N SER A 123 37.59 -5.39 -28.43
CA SER A 123 38.74 -5.44 -27.53
C SER A 123 38.51 -5.98 -26.12
N ALA A 124 38.74 -7.28 -25.93
CA ALA A 124 39.16 -7.84 -24.65
C ALA A 124 39.72 -9.25 -24.85
N THR A 125 41.01 -9.36 -25.17
CA THR A 125 41.79 -10.52 -24.74
C THR A 125 41.97 -10.34 -23.24
N LYS A 126 40.99 -10.78 -22.44
CA LYS A 126 41.03 -10.73 -20.98
C LYS A 126 41.33 -12.14 -20.48
N SER A 127 42.27 -12.23 -19.54
CA SER A 127 42.62 -13.45 -18.81
C SER A 127 41.36 -14.11 -18.23
N SER A 128 41.34 -15.43 -18.19
CA SER A 128 40.20 -16.23 -17.70
C SER A 128 39.76 -15.87 -16.28
N GLU A 129 40.68 -15.33 -15.46
CA GLU A 129 40.46 -14.90 -14.09
C GLU A 129 39.64 -13.59 -13.96
N ASP A 130 39.75 -12.67 -14.92
CA ASP A 130 38.93 -11.45 -14.94
C ASP A 130 37.48 -11.73 -15.37
N GLU A 131 37.26 -12.83 -16.09
CA GLU A 131 35.93 -13.23 -16.54
C GLU A 131 35.16 -14.03 -15.49
N THR A 132 35.85 -14.83 -14.67
CA THR A 132 35.23 -15.53 -13.53
C THR A 132 34.80 -14.53 -12.45
N THR A 133 35.67 -13.60 -12.06
CA THR A 133 35.36 -12.56 -11.05
C THR A 133 34.20 -11.64 -11.48
N ARG A 134 34.10 -11.31 -12.77
CA ARG A 134 32.98 -10.51 -13.30
C ARG A 134 31.67 -11.28 -13.35
N ARG A 135 31.71 -12.60 -13.57
CA ARG A 135 30.51 -13.47 -13.51
C ARG A 135 30.03 -13.58 -12.07
N GLU A 136 30.94 -13.77 -11.12
CA GLU A 136 30.65 -13.83 -9.68
C GLU A 136 30.07 -12.49 -9.18
N ALA A 137 30.66 -11.35 -9.55
CA ALA A 137 30.11 -10.04 -9.19
C ALA A 137 28.68 -9.83 -9.75
N ARG A 138 28.40 -10.38 -10.94
CA ARG A 138 27.08 -10.29 -11.58
C ARG A 138 26.07 -11.23 -10.93
N THR A 139 26.45 -12.43 -10.53
CA THR A 139 25.56 -13.34 -9.80
C THR A 139 25.25 -12.77 -8.41
N THR A 140 26.24 -12.25 -7.69
CA THR A 140 26.03 -11.59 -6.38
C THR A 140 25.15 -10.34 -6.50
N SER A 141 25.33 -9.53 -7.54
CA SER A 141 24.44 -8.39 -7.80
C SER A 141 23.02 -8.82 -8.16
N GLN A 142 22.84 -9.91 -8.90
CA GLN A 142 21.52 -10.45 -9.21
C GLN A 142 20.83 -11.05 -7.98
N GLU A 143 21.59 -11.72 -7.12
CA GLU A 143 21.11 -12.32 -5.88
C GLU A 143 20.67 -11.24 -4.87
N THR A 144 21.46 -10.19 -4.69
CA THR A 144 21.07 -9.05 -3.83
C THR A 144 19.82 -8.33 -4.33
N LEU A 145 19.66 -8.17 -5.65
CA LEU A 145 18.44 -7.63 -6.25
C LEU A 145 17.23 -8.58 -6.08
N ALA A 146 17.45 -9.89 -6.19
CA ALA A 146 16.41 -10.89 -5.97
C ALA A 146 15.95 -10.92 -4.50
N ALA A 147 16.89 -10.92 -3.57
CA ALA A 147 16.63 -10.84 -2.13
C ALA A 147 15.90 -9.54 -1.75
N GLN A 148 16.27 -8.40 -2.35
CA GLN A 148 15.57 -7.13 -2.12
C GLN A 148 14.12 -7.18 -2.64
N LYS A 149 13.87 -7.82 -3.79
CA LYS A 149 12.52 -8.01 -4.32
C LYS A 149 11.69 -8.95 -3.46
N GLN A 150 12.27 -10.04 -2.96
CA GLN A 150 11.62 -10.98 -2.03
C GLN A 150 11.22 -10.28 -0.75
N ARG A 151 12.11 -9.51 -0.12
CA ARG A 151 11.79 -8.72 1.09
C ARG A 151 10.62 -7.76 0.88
N ARG A 152 10.55 -7.10 -0.28
CA ARG A 152 9.41 -6.23 -0.65
C ARG A 152 8.12 -7.00 -0.91
N ALA A 153 8.21 -8.20 -1.45
CA ALA A 153 7.04 -9.04 -1.66
C ALA A 153 6.50 -9.57 -0.32
N GLU A 154 7.39 -10.05 0.54
CA GLU A 154 7.06 -10.52 1.89
C GLU A 154 6.47 -9.41 2.76
N SER A 155 7.04 -8.19 2.73
CA SER A 155 6.48 -7.06 3.47
C SER A 155 5.07 -6.71 2.99
N ARG A 156 4.82 -6.79 1.68
CA ARG A 156 3.48 -6.58 1.11
C ARG A 156 2.51 -7.69 1.51
N GLN A 157 2.97 -8.95 1.52
CA GLN A 157 2.14 -10.07 1.95
C GLN A 157 1.80 -9.98 3.45
N ARG A 158 2.75 -9.58 4.30
CA ARG A 158 2.52 -9.35 5.73
C ARG A 158 1.49 -8.23 5.95
N ALA A 159 1.65 -7.09 5.28
CA ALA A 159 0.69 -5.99 5.37
C ALA A 159 -0.73 -6.39 4.92
N ILE A 160 -0.86 -7.25 3.90
CA ILE A 160 -2.17 -7.76 3.46
C ILE A 160 -2.78 -8.68 4.51
N LYS A 161 -1.99 -9.60 5.10
CA LYS A 161 -2.48 -10.48 6.16
C LYS A 161 -2.92 -9.68 7.38
N GLU A 162 -2.08 -8.75 7.84
CA GLU A 162 -2.38 -7.85 8.95
C GLU A 162 -3.66 -7.05 8.72
N ALA A 163 -3.89 -6.54 7.50
CA ALA A 163 -5.12 -5.84 7.16
C ALA A 163 -6.37 -6.75 7.16
N ILE A 164 -6.22 -8.03 6.78
CA ILE A 164 -7.30 -9.01 6.83
C ILE A 164 -7.62 -9.34 8.30
N ASP A 165 -6.60 -9.61 9.09
CA ASP A 165 -6.74 -9.96 10.51
C ASP A 165 -7.38 -8.79 11.28
N ALA A 166 -6.90 -7.56 11.07
CA ALA A 166 -7.50 -6.35 11.66
C ALA A 166 -8.98 -6.15 11.27
N LYS A 167 -9.37 -6.50 10.03
CA LYS A 167 -10.77 -6.44 9.59
C LYS A 167 -11.62 -7.51 10.28
N VAL A 168 -11.09 -8.73 10.43
CA VAL A 168 -11.77 -9.83 11.14
C VAL A 168 -11.94 -9.46 12.61
N GLU A 169 -10.90 -8.92 13.24
CA GLU A 169 -10.95 -8.42 14.63
C GLU A 169 -12.01 -7.34 14.78
N SER A 170 -12.00 -6.29 13.94
CA SER A 170 -13.02 -5.22 13.98
C SER A 170 -14.45 -5.77 13.84
N THR A 171 -14.64 -6.78 13.00
CA THR A 171 -15.94 -7.43 12.80
C THR A 171 -16.35 -8.25 14.04
N ARG A 172 -15.42 -8.98 14.66
CA ARG A 172 -15.65 -9.72 15.91
C ARG A 172 -16.03 -8.77 17.06
N HIS A 173 -15.29 -7.68 17.23
CA HIS A 173 -15.57 -6.66 18.25
C HIS A 173 -16.97 -6.05 18.08
N PHE A 174 -17.33 -5.74 16.83
CA PHE A 174 -18.67 -5.25 16.51
C PHE A 174 -19.77 -6.27 16.83
N HIS A 175 -19.58 -7.54 16.50
CA HIS A 175 -20.58 -8.57 16.81
C HIS A 175 -20.70 -8.84 18.32
N ALA A 176 -19.60 -8.81 19.07
CA ALA A 176 -19.61 -8.90 20.53
C ALA A 176 -20.37 -7.72 21.16
N PHE A 177 -20.08 -6.50 20.70
CA PHE A 177 -20.81 -5.29 21.12
C PHE A 177 -22.30 -5.37 20.76
N ALA A 178 -22.63 -5.81 19.54
CA ALA A 178 -24.01 -5.97 19.10
C ALA A 178 -24.76 -7.03 19.94
N ALA A 179 -24.11 -8.13 20.32
CA ALA A 179 -24.68 -9.14 21.21
C ALA A 179 -24.92 -8.60 22.62
N MET A 180 -23.99 -7.79 23.14
CA MET A 180 -24.15 -7.08 24.42
C MET A 180 -25.35 -6.14 24.39
N MET A 181 -25.46 -5.29 23.36
CA MET A 181 -26.54 -4.33 23.21
C MET A 181 -27.91 -5.01 23.07
N LYS A 182 -27.99 -6.16 22.39
CA LYS A 182 -29.22 -6.97 22.28
C LYS A 182 -29.71 -7.52 23.63
N ARG A 183 -28.80 -7.77 24.57
CA ARG A 183 -29.15 -8.26 25.92
C ARG A 183 -29.60 -7.13 26.84
N TRP A 184 -29.41 -5.87 26.44
CA TRP A 184 -29.73 -4.72 27.28
C TRP A 184 -31.20 -4.33 27.17
N ARG A 185 -31.93 -4.43 28.28
CA ARG A 185 -33.39 -4.24 28.34
C ARG A 185 -33.88 -2.85 27.92
N TYR A 186 -33.02 -1.83 28.02
CA TYR A 186 -33.36 -0.45 27.71
C TYR A 186 -32.90 -0.01 26.31
N TRP A 187 -32.35 -0.94 25.53
CA TRP A 187 -31.96 -0.67 24.16
C TRP A 187 -33.20 -0.60 23.25
N ASP A 188 -33.29 0.46 22.46
CA ASP A 188 -34.41 0.76 21.56
C ASP A 188 -34.33 -0.02 20.23
N HIS A 189 -33.33 -0.90 20.08
CA HIS A 189 -33.09 -1.70 18.88
C HIS A 189 -32.84 -0.85 17.62
N ASP A 190 -32.41 0.40 17.77
CA ASP A 190 -32.04 1.26 16.64
C ASP A 190 -30.68 0.85 16.07
N TYR A 191 -30.70 -0.07 15.10
CA TYR A 191 -29.49 -0.56 14.42
C TYR A 191 -28.76 0.51 13.60
N VAL A 192 -29.39 1.65 13.28
CA VAL A 192 -28.72 2.76 12.59
C VAL A 192 -27.73 3.44 13.55
N ARG A 193 -28.13 3.61 14.81
CA ARG A 193 -27.28 4.19 15.88
C ARG A 193 -26.27 3.20 16.46
N LEU A 194 -26.47 1.90 16.27
CA LEU A 194 -25.59 0.87 16.82
C LEU A 194 -24.13 1.02 16.34
N HIS A 195 -23.92 1.39 15.08
CA HIS A 195 -22.58 1.64 14.55
C HIS A 195 -21.92 2.85 15.22
N GLU A 196 -22.65 3.95 15.41
CA GLU A 196 -22.14 5.15 16.07
C GLU A 196 -21.80 4.88 17.55
N LEU A 197 -22.64 4.12 18.24
CA LEU A 197 -22.39 3.71 19.63
C LEU A 197 -21.18 2.78 19.74
N HIS A 198 -21.01 1.85 18.81
CA HIS A 198 -19.82 0.99 18.77
C HIS A 198 -18.54 1.81 18.58
N HIS A 199 -18.56 2.83 17.71
CA HIS A 199 -17.41 3.72 17.52
C HIS A 199 -17.06 4.49 18.80
N ARG A 200 -18.06 5.05 19.50
CA ARG A 200 -17.82 5.72 20.80
C ARG A 200 -17.30 4.76 21.86
N HIS A 201 -17.82 3.53 21.89
CA HIS A 201 -17.38 2.51 22.82
C HIS A 201 -15.90 2.13 22.60
N LEU A 202 -15.45 2.02 21.35
CA LEU A 202 -14.03 1.82 21.04
C LEU A 202 -13.17 3.00 21.50
N GLU A 203 -13.61 4.24 21.27
CA GLU A 203 -12.90 5.44 21.74
C GLU A 203 -12.78 5.49 23.27
N GLU A 204 -13.83 5.06 23.99
CA GLU A 204 -13.82 4.95 25.45
C GLU A 204 -12.86 3.86 25.95
N LEU A 205 -12.80 2.72 25.27
CA LEU A 205 -11.82 1.66 25.58
C LEU A 205 -10.39 2.13 25.33
N ASP A 206 -10.14 2.82 24.22
CA ASP A 206 -8.82 3.40 23.89
C ASP A 206 -8.42 4.48 24.89
N GLU A 207 -9.36 5.32 25.33
CA GLU A 207 -9.13 6.33 26.36
C GLU A 207 -8.91 5.68 27.75
N ALA A 208 -9.62 4.61 28.07
CA ALA A 208 -9.42 3.84 29.30
C ALA A 208 -8.04 3.15 29.32
N ALA A 209 -7.59 2.63 28.18
CA ALA A 209 -6.26 2.06 27.99
C ALA A 209 -5.17 3.13 28.15
N ARG A 210 -5.35 4.28 27.50
CA ARG A 210 -4.41 5.42 27.59
C ARG A 210 -4.36 6.05 28.98
N SER A 211 -5.48 6.14 29.68
CA SER A 211 -5.58 6.71 31.03
C SER A 211 -5.19 5.73 32.15
N GLY A 212 -4.82 4.49 31.82
CA GLY A 212 -4.45 3.46 32.80
C GLY A 212 -5.60 2.95 33.67
N ARG A 213 -6.85 3.37 33.39
CA ARG A 213 -8.07 2.88 34.07
C ARG A 213 -8.52 1.50 33.58
N ALA A 214 -7.91 0.98 32.51
CA ALA A 214 -8.28 -0.29 31.88
C ALA A 214 -8.06 -1.55 32.73
N ARG A 215 -7.48 -1.46 33.94
CA ARG A 215 -7.14 -2.64 34.77
C ARG A 215 -8.31 -3.46 35.30
N GLY A 216 -9.57 -3.13 34.99
CA GLY A 216 -10.74 -3.88 35.51
C GLY A 216 -11.93 -4.05 34.59
N VAL A 217 -11.96 -3.47 33.38
CA VAL A 217 -13.14 -3.53 32.48
C VAL A 217 -12.85 -4.30 31.19
N ALA A 218 -11.62 -4.26 30.67
CA ALA A 218 -11.25 -4.92 29.42
C ALA A 218 -10.93 -6.42 29.55
N SER A 219 -10.72 -6.93 30.79
CA SER A 219 -10.28 -8.32 31.02
C SER A 219 -11.43 -9.35 31.05
N VAL A 220 -12.69 -8.93 31.01
CA VAL A 220 -13.86 -9.84 31.11
C VAL A 220 -14.37 -10.32 29.75
N MET A 221 -14.03 -9.64 28.64
CA MET A 221 -14.60 -9.98 27.33
C MET A 221 -13.74 -10.90 26.45
N ASP A 222 -12.49 -11.17 26.82
CA ASP A 222 -11.57 -12.00 26.03
C ASP A 222 -11.59 -13.49 26.44
N ALA A 223 -12.29 -13.85 27.53
CA ALA A 223 -12.23 -15.20 28.11
C ALA A 223 -13.34 -16.16 27.64
N ASP A 224 -14.44 -15.66 27.05
CA ASP A 224 -15.63 -16.50 26.75
C ASP A 224 -15.93 -16.66 25.25
N ALA A 225 -15.08 -16.15 24.34
CA ALA A 225 -15.34 -16.18 22.90
C ALA A 225 -14.84 -17.43 22.16
N ASP A 226 -14.14 -18.36 22.85
CA ASP A 226 -13.55 -19.57 22.23
C ASP A 226 -14.40 -20.85 22.41
N ALA A 227 -15.62 -20.77 22.96
CA ALA A 227 -16.42 -21.96 23.28
C ALA A 227 -17.29 -22.52 22.13
N ASP A 228 -17.54 -21.78 21.04
CA ASP A 228 -18.55 -22.16 20.03
C ASP A 228 -18.03 -22.21 18.59
N ALA A 229 -16.84 -22.81 18.37
CA ALA A 229 -16.33 -23.09 17.03
C ALA A 229 -16.00 -24.58 16.83
N ASP A 230 -16.98 -25.46 17.08
CA ASP A 230 -16.93 -26.84 16.57
C ASP A 230 -18.00 -27.01 15.47
N GLY A 231 -17.54 -27.10 14.22
CA GLY A 231 -18.43 -27.09 13.07
C GLY A 231 -17.72 -27.10 11.71
N GLY A 232 -16.89 -28.12 11.47
CA GLY A 232 -16.70 -28.67 10.11
C GLY A 232 -15.64 -28.03 9.19
N GLY A 233 -14.55 -28.76 8.97
CA GLY A 233 -14.09 -29.04 7.61
C GLY A 233 -12.71 -28.51 7.15
N VAL A 234 -11.70 -29.40 7.25
CA VAL A 234 -10.58 -29.63 6.30
C VAL A 234 -9.58 -28.47 6.13
N ARG A 235 -8.29 -28.54 6.51
CA ARG A 235 -7.24 -29.54 6.22
C ARG A 235 -6.14 -29.46 7.30
N ARG A 236 -5.92 -30.53 8.07
CA ARG A 236 -4.75 -30.65 8.97
C ARG A 236 -3.67 -31.46 8.26
N SER A 237 -2.46 -30.90 8.25
CA SER A 237 -1.23 -31.46 7.69
C SER A 237 -0.82 -32.75 8.39
N GLU A 238 -0.45 -33.75 7.59
CA GLU A 238 -0.07 -35.15 7.93
C GLU A 238 1.21 -35.30 8.78
N VAL A 239 1.61 -34.29 9.56
CA VAL A 239 2.89 -34.30 10.31
C VAL A 239 2.68 -34.42 11.83
N LEU A 240 1.43 -34.52 12.31
CA LEU A 240 1.11 -34.61 13.74
C LEU A 240 0.52 -35.97 14.19
N ASP A 241 0.25 -36.91 13.27
CA ASP A 241 -0.34 -38.21 13.63
C ASP A 241 0.67 -39.23 14.17
N ASP A 242 1.97 -39.02 13.98
CA ASP A 242 3.02 -39.93 14.47
C ASP A 242 3.35 -39.77 15.97
N VAL A 243 2.95 -38.65 16.59
CA VAL A 243 3.11 -38.44 18.04
C VAL A 243 1.88 -38.92 18.81
N ALA A 244 0.68 -38.81 18.22
CA ALA A 244 -0.57 -39.24 18.86
C ALA A 244 -0.75 -40.77 18.83
N THR A 245 -0.28 -41.46 17.79
CA THR A 245 -0.34 -42.94 17.71
C THR A 245 0.64 -43.63 18.66
N ARG A 246 1.72 -42.96 19.06
CA ARG A 246 2.71 -43.50 20.02
C ARG A 246 2.28 -43.35 21.49
N ALA A 247 1.28 -42.51 21.76
CA ALA A 247 0.69 -42.35 23.11
C ALA A 247 -0.42 -43.37 23.42
N LEU A 248 -0.91 -44.11 22.42
CA LEU A 248 -1.93 -45.15 22.58
C LEU A 248 -1.36 -46.57 22.66
N ALA A 249 -0.06 -46.76 22.43
CA ALA A 249 0.65 -48.00 22.72
C ALA A 249 1.23 -47.93 24.13
N GLY A 250 0.44 -48.36 25.12
CA GLY A 250 0.77 -48.24 26.53
C GLY A 250 2.08 -48.93 26.92
N THR A 251 2.99 -48.16 27.52
CA THR A 251 3.93 -48.58 28.57
C THR A 251 4.57 -47.33 29.22
N SER A 252 3.93 -46.73 30.22
CA SER A 252 4.66 -46.08 31.34
C SER A 252 3.73 -45.87 32.53
N ALA A 253 4.29 -46.07 33.71
CA ALA A 253 3.58 -46.16 34.99
C ALA A 253 2.85 -44.86 35.39
N PRO A 254 1.79 -44.94 36.22
CA PRO A 254 0.91 -43.81 36.57
C PRO A 254 1.55 -42.68 37.42
N ARG A 255 2.87 -42.70 37.63
CA ARG A 255 3.58 -41.67 38.42
C ARG A 255 3.84 -40.39 37.63
N ASP A 256 4.04 -40.47 36.31
CA ASP A 256 4.49 -39.29 35.54
C ASP A 256 3.36 -38.32 35.17
N GLN A 257 2.11 -38.79 35.10
CA GLN A 257 0.96 -37.94 34.78
C GLN A 257 0.68 -36.90 35.88
N THR A 258 0.87 -37.28 37.14
CA THR A 258 0.68 -36.34 38.26
C THR A 258 1.77 -35.28 38.35
N ALA A 259 3.01 -35.61 37.95
CA ALA A 259 4.11 -34.64 37.85
C ALA A 259 3.88 -33.64 36.71
N ALA A 260 3.40 -34.12 35.55
CA ALA A 260 3.05 -33.26 34.43
C ALA A 260 1.92 -32.28 34.77
N LEU A 261 0.90 -32.72 35.53
CA LEU A 261 -0.21 -31.88 35.96
C LEU A 261 0.17 -30.85 37.04
N ARG A 262 1.18 -31.14 37.87
CA ARG A 262 1.77 -30.14 38.80
C ARG A 262 2.61 -29.09 38.07
N ALA A 263 3.41 -29.50 37.07
CA ALA A 263 4.19 -28.58 36.25
C ALA A 263 3.30 -27.60 35.45
N LEU A 264 2.09 -28.03 35.09
CA LEU A 264 1.07 -27.20 34.45
C LEU A 264 0.24 -26.36 35.43
N GLY A 265 0.52 -26.41 36.74
CA GLY A 265 -0.17 -25.62 37.78
C GLY A 265 -1.61 -26.05 38.09
N MET A 266 -2.04 -27.21 37.58
CA MET A 266 -3.43 -27.69 37.74
C MET A 266 -3.70 -28.41 39.05
N ILE A 267 -2.65 -28.81 39.77
CA ILE A 267 -2.73 -29.43 41.09
C ILE A 267 -1.83 -28.63 42.03
N ALA A 268 -2.40 -28.05 43.08
CA ALA A 268 -1.64 -27.34 44.10
C ALA A 268 -0.73 -28.28 44.89
N GLU A 269 0.47 -27.82 45.25
CA GLU A 269 1.36 -28.59 46.12
C GLU A 269 0.71 -28.80 47.49
N PRO A 270 0.79 -30.03 48.07
CA PRO A 270 0.23 -30.27 49.39
C PRO A 270 0.93 -29.39 50.43
N SER A 271 0.15 -28.57 51.12
CA SER A 271 0.62 -27.68 52.18
C SER A 271 1.32 -28.47 53.30
N PRO A 272 2.50 -28.03 53.78
CA PRO A 272 3.25 -28.74 54.83
C PRO A 272 2.56 -28.71 56.21
N PHE A 273 1.42 -28.03 56.36
CA PHE A 273 0.74 -27.83 57.65
C PHE A 273 -0.22 -28.95 58.09
N ARG A 274 -0.35 -30.05 57.34
CA ARG A 274 -1.20 -31.21 57.72
C ARG A 274 -0.44 -32.54 57.80
N GLN A 275 0.69 -32.56 58.53
CA GLN A 275 1.38 -33.81 58.87
C GLN A 275 1.47 -34.06 60.38
N SER A 276 0.41 -33.79 61.13
CA SER A 276 0.37 -34.18 62.55
C SER A 276 -1.05 -34.42 63.05
N ARG A 277 -1.61 -35.59 62.71
CA ARG A 277 -2.55 -36.31 63.60
C ARG A 277 -2.79 -37.75 63.15
N GLU A 278 -1.76 -38.58 63.18
CA GLU A 278 -1.91 -40.04 63.36
C GLU A 278 -0.77 -40.49 64.27
N GLU A 279 -1.05 -40.47 65.58
CA GLU A 279 -0.72 -41.47 66.61
C GLU A 279 -1.51 -41.10 67.88
#